data_AF-A0A2V7H3S5-F1
#
_entry.id   AF-A0A2V7H3S5-F1
#
_cell.length_a   1.000
_cell.length_b   1.000
_cell.length_c   1.000
_cell.angle_alpha   90.00
_cell.angle_beta   90.00
_cell.angle_gamma   90.00
#
_symmetry.space_group_name_H-M   'P 1'
#
loop_
_entity.id
_entity.type
_entity.pdbx_description
1 polymer ?
#
loop_
_entity_poly.entity_id
_entity_poly.type
_entity_poly.pdbx_seq_one_letter_code
_entity_poly.pdbx_strand_id
1 'polypeptide(L)' 'VRGSVEAMGTRLGYAAGLVTVSIGVAEFAPGRAPESEDVLVAADRALYSAKASGRNRVATGERLT' A
#
# COMPACT_ATOMS: atom_id res chain seq x y z
N VAL A 1 -6.53 6.56 -5.73
CA VAL A 1 -6.99 5.21 -5.31
C VAL A 1 -7.59 5.21 -3.90
N ARG A 2 -6.82 5.40 -2.81
CA ARG A 2 -7.33 5.31 -1.43
C ARG A 2 -8.59 6.16 -1.18
N GLY A 3 -8.52 7.47 -1.44
CA GLY A 3 -9.68 8.36 -1.27
C GLY A 3 -10.87 8.01 -2.17
N SER A 4 -10.64 7.42 -3.33
CA SER A 4 -11.72 6.95 -4.22
C SER A 4 -12.47 5.75 -3.63
N VAL A 5 -11.77 4.85 -2.93
CA VAL A 5 -12.39 3.72 -2.21
C VAL A 5 -13.24 4.21 -1.05
N GLU A 6 -12.73 5.15 -0.25
CA GLU A 6 -13.51 5.78 0.84
C GLU A 6 -14.78 6.45 0.31
N ALA A 7 -14.65 7.26 -0.74
CA ALA A 7 -15.78 7.94 -1.36
C ALA A 7 -16.79 6.95 -1.98
N MET A 8 -16.33 5.82 -2.51
CA MET A 8 -17.22 4.75 -2.99
C MET A 8 -17.99 4.12 -1.83
N GLY A 9 -17.34 3.83 -0.70
CA GLY A 9 -17.98 3.27 0.48
C GLY A 9 -19.15 4.12 0.96
N THR A 10 -18.93 5.43 1.08
CA THR A 10 -20.00 6.37 1.45
C THR A 10 -21.13 6.40 0.41
N ARG A 11 -20.82 6.40 -0.89
CA ARG A 11 -21.84 6.35 -1.96
C ARG A 11 -22.68 5.08 -1.95
N LEU A 12 -22.14 3.99 -1.42
CA LEU A 12 -22.84 2.70 -1.26
C LEU A 12 -23.64 2.61 0.05
N GLY A 13 -23.67 3.68 0.86
CA GLY A 13 -24.44 3.74 2.10
C GLY A 13 -23.70 3.28 3.37
N TYR A 14 -22.40 2.99 3.28
CA TYR A 14 -21.59 2.68 4.46
C TYR A 14 -21.21 3.97 5.21
N ALA A 15 -21.11 3.87 6.54
CA ALA A 15 -20.61 4.97 7.38
C ALA A 15 -19.21 5.41 6.93
N ALA A 16 -18.89 6.70 7.10
CA ALA A 16 -17.60 7.25 6.73
C ALA A 16 -16.46 6.49 7.43
N GLY A 17 -15.45 6.06 6.67
CA GLY A 17 -14.31 5.30 7.19
C GLY A 17 -14.59 3.81 7.47
N LEU A 18 -15.82 3.32 7.27
CA LEU A 18 -16.15 1.90 7.44
C LEU A 18 -15.51 1.04 6.33
N VAL A 19 -15.52 1.54 5.09
CA VAL A 19 -14.85 0.91 3.94
C VAL A 19 -13.61 1.73 3.58
N THR A 20 -12.44 1.12 3.71
CA THR A 20 -11.14 1.74 3.43
C THR A 20 -10.21 0.73 2.77
N VAL A 21 -9.04 1.20 2.30
CA VAL A 21 -7.99 0.34 1.75
C VAL A 21 -6.64 0.72 2.34
N SER A 22 -5.82 -0.29 2.64
CA SER A 22 -4.39 -0.11 2.94
C SER A 22 -3.60 -0.48 1.69
N ILE A 23 -2.58 0.30 1.34
CA ILE A 23 -1.85 0.15 0.09
C ILE A 23 -0.35 0.08 0.40
N GLY A 24 0.31 -0.97 -0.08
CA GLY A 24 1.76 -1.05 -0.15
C GLY A 24 2.23 -0.72 -1.57
N VAL A 25 3.28 0.09 -1.69
CA VAL A 25 3.86 0.48 -2.99
C VAL A 25 5.36 0.22 -2.95
N ALA A 26 5.89 -0.41 -3.99
CA ALA A 26 7.33 -0.52 -4.20
C ALA A 26 7.66 -0.23 -5.67
N GLU A 27 8.90 0.15 -5.91
CA GLU A 27 9.42 0.49 -7.23
C GLU A 27 10.50 -0.53 -7.62
N PHE A 28 10.43 -1.02 -8.86
CA PHE A 28 11.49 -1.82 -9.44
C PHE A 28 12.45 -0.89 -10.19
N ALA A 29 13.74 -0.93 -9.84
CA ALA A 29 14.78 -0.17 -10.51
C ALA A 29 15.61 -1.11 -11.42
N PRO A 30 15.58 -0.92 -12.76
CA PRO A 30 16.41 -1.70 -13.68
C PRO A 30 17.91 -1.49 -13.42
N GLY A 31 18.72 -2.55 -13.54
CA GLY A 31 20.17 -2.49 -13.34
C GLY A 31 20.65 -2.76 -11.90
N ARG A 32 19.71 -3.12 -11.01
CA ARG A 32 20.04 -3.51 -9.64
C ARG A 32 20.53 -4.96 -9.56
N ALA A 33 21.44 -5.21 -8.62
CA ALA A 33 22.01 -6.53 -8.41
C ALA A 33 20.91 -7.55 -8.07
N PRO A 34 21.03 -8.83 -8.49
CA PRO A 34 20.03 -9.87 -8.26
C PRO A 34 19.71 -10.14 -6.79
N GLU A 35 20.52 -9.62 -5.85
CA GLU A 35 20.28 -9.73 -4.40
C GLU A 35 19.34 -8.66 -3.83
N SER A 36 18.87 -7.72 -4.66
CA SER A 36 17.83 -6.78 -4.25
C SER A 36 16.48 -7.49 -4.06
N GLU A 37 15.75 -7.12 -3.02
CA GLU A 37 14.45 -7.70 -2.70
C GLU A 37 13.50 -7.60 -3.90
N ASP A 38 12.78 -8.70 -4.18
CA ASP A 38 11.74 -8.74 -5.21
C ASP A 38 10.73 -7.61 -4.95
N VAL A 39 10.45 -6.79 -5.97
CA VAL A 39 9.55 -5.63 -5.87
C VAL A 39 8.17 -6.01 -5.32
N LEU A 40 7.69 -7.22 -5.59
CA LEU A 40 6.42 -7.71 -5.06
C LEU A 40 6.50 -7.97 -3.55
N VAL A 41 7.62 -8.55 -3.08
CA VAL A 41 7.85 -8.78 -1.65
C VAL A 41 7.99 -7.44 -0.92
N ALA A 42 8.72 -6.48 -1.50
CA ALA A 42 8.83 -5.13 -0.95
C ALA A 42 7.46 -4.42 -0.89
N ALA A 43 6.62 -4.56 -1.92
CA ALA A 43 5.27 -4.01 -1.93
C ALA A 43 4.37 -4.67 -0.88
N ASP A 44 4.46 -6.00 -0.70
CA ASP A 44 3.68 -6.73 0.31
C ASP A 44 4.10 -6.36 1.74
N ARG A 45 5.42 -6.24 2.01
CA ARG A 45 5.92 -5.73 3.29
C ARG A 45 5.41 -4.32 3.57
N ALA A 46 5.42 -3.44 2.57
CA ALA A 46 4.85 -2.11 2.70
C ALA A 46 3.35 -2.17 3.01
N LEU A 47 2.60 -3.06 2.37
CA LEU A 47 1.17 -3.26 2.65
C LEU A 47 0.95 -3.72 4.09
N TYR A 48 1.76 -4.64 4.58
CA TYR A 48 1.75 -5.08 5.97
C TYR A 48 2.04 -3.93 6.94
N SER A 49 3.06 -3.10 6.66
CA SER A 49 3.37 -1.90 7.44
C SER A 49 2.20 -0.91 7.48
N ALA A 50 1.51 -0.69 6.35
CA ALA A 50 0.32 0.14 6.30
C ALA A 50 -0.81 -0.42 7.19
N LYS A 51 -1.03 -1.75 7.17
CA LYS A 51 -2.02 -2.41 8.02
C LYS A 51 -1.67 -2.31 9.50
N ALA A 52 -0.41 -2.58 9.86
CA ALA A 52 0.08 -2.56 11.24
C ALA A 52 0.01 -1.15 11.84
N SER A 53 0.28 -0.12 11.03
CA SER A 53 0.29 1.27 11.48
C SER A 53 -1.10 1.89 11.62
N GLY A 54 -2.18 1.11 11.59
CA GLY A 54 -3.55 1.62 11.75
C GLY A 54 -4.39 1.62 10.47
N ARG A 55 -3.97 0.91 9.42
CA ARG A 55 -4.71 0.73 8.17
C ARG A 55 -5.00 2.07 7.47
N ASN A 56 -5.91 2.05 6.50
CA ASN A 56 -6.39 3.21 5.72
C ASN A 56 -5.29 4.21 5.33
N ARG A 57 -4.17 3.68 4.84
CA ARG A 57 -3.00 4.49 4.49
C ARG A 57 -2.16 3.82 3.41
N VAL A 58 -1.24 4.59 2.89
CA VAL A 58 -0.20 4.15 1.97
C VAL A 58 1.10 4.03 2.74
N ALA A 59 1.85 2.98 2.49
CA ALA A 59 3.25 2.87 2.89
C ALA A 59 4.09 2.46 1.68
N THR A 60 5.35 2.90 1.67
CA THR A 60 6.32 2.58 0.62
C THR A 60 7.27 1.52 1.13
N GLY A 61 7.65 0.57 0.27
CA GLY A 61 8.76 -0.34 0.52
C GLY A 61 10.04 0.46 0.73
N GLU A 62 11.02 -0.11 1.43
CA GLU A 62 12.33 0.51 1.50
C GLU A 62 12.82 0.76 0.08
N ARG A 63 13.24 1.99 -0.17
CA ARG A 63 13.98 2.30 -1.37
C ARG A 63 15.31 1.61 -1.19
N LEU A 64 15.42 0.36 -1.64
CA LEU A 64 16.71 -0.27 -1.54
C LEU A 64 17.64 0.60 -2.41
N THR A 65 18.72 1.08 -1.80
CA THR A 65 19.79 1.85 -2.46
C THR A 65 20.78 0.85 -3.03
#